data_AF-A0A248YJZ9-F1
#
_entry.id   AF-A0A248YJZ9-F1
#
_cell.length_a   1.000
_cell.length_b   1.000
_cell.length_c   1.000
_cell.angle_alpha   90.00
_cell.angle_beta   90.00
_cell.angle_gamma   90.00
#
_symmetry.space_group_name_H-M   'P 1'
#
loop_
_entity.id
_entity.type
_entity.pdbx_description
1 polymer ?
#
loop_
_entity_poly.entity_id
_entity_poly.type
_entity_poly.pdbx_seq_one_letter_code
_entity_poly.pdbx_strand_id
1 'polypeptide(L)'
;MRDLVPSVHDRLLYACAHATGSIRSHRQLLASVPLEDPNALRAALSSAVGEERTVVVTGPLDRRLVLIQRSSGSWTAADLSGRPHSNRVWPAWTDDHLRVADPESRLSTAQITAEGQRRLLRPRLLLASLYHPEHFPLPRFPLAISDLARAARSTLLGRVELMDMQLGFGLDDIIDRVRDRVEVLGVSVTFGQHDLAVQLLDAVTALDRPPLVIAGGSLTVRNERILLDRYPNLLICRGAGEPTIADVLAHWHGDLDVGQIRGVGFRHTSQVRTVLPIGLPGRTAIVANRSQTDMWPELDLLDRTFAHRGVAQLESSRGCTNYCSFCPRGHKGQWAGARPDALPWLLRQIGAVFDRHPNLNRTIYLVDEEFIGRGDDAASPILSTRPPRL
;
A
#
# COMPACT_ATOMS: atom_id res chain seq x y z
N MET A 1 7.98 39.82 4.81
CA MET A 1 7.55 38.84 3.79
C MET A 1 7.22 37.56 4.53
N ARG A 2 6.00 37.05 4.45
CA ARG A 2 5.71 35.71 5.00
C ARG A 2 6.45 34.71 4.12
N ASP A 3 7.33 33.91 4.69
CA ASP A 3 7.97 32.80 3.99
C ASP A 3 6.87 31.86 3.51
N LEU A 4 6.53 31.94 2.24
CA LEU A 4 5.54 31.06 1.63
C LEU A 4 6.10 29.65 1.70
N VAL A 5 5.43 28.79 2.48
CA VAL A 5 5.78 27.38 2.56
C VAL A 5 5.71 26.80 1.14
N PRO A 6 6.82 26.26 0.60
CA PRO A 6 6.83 25.74 -0.76
C PRO A 6 5.77 24.67 -0.95
N SER A 7 5.07 24.71 -2.10
CA SER A 7 4.11 23.67 -2.47
C SER A 7 4.82 22.32 -2.64
N VAL A 8 4.06 21.21 -2.66
CA VAL A 8 4.66 19.89 -2.90
C VAL A 8 5.29 19.81 -4.30
N HIS A 9 4.69 20.44 -5.30
CA HIS A 9 5.26 20.53 -6.65
C HIS A 9 6.54 21.36 -6.71
N ASP A 10 6.65 22.44 -5.92
CA ASP A 10 7.92 23.17 -5.78
C ASP A 10 9.02 22.28 -5.18
N ARG A 11 8.67 21.43 -4.21
CA ARG A 11 9.61 20.47 -3.61
C ARG A 11 10.09 19.42 -4.62
N LEU A 12 9.22 18.95 -5.51
CA LEU A 12 9.59 18.07 -6.62
C LEU A 12 10.56 18.76 -7.58
N LEU A 13 10.29 20.01 -7.94
CA LEU A 13 11.18 20.80 -8.80
C LEU A 13 12.55 20.99 -8.16
N TYR A 14 12.60 21.27 -6.86
CA TYR A 14 13.86 21.37 -6.13
C TYR A 14 14.60 20.03 -6.06
N ALA A 15 13.89 18.90 -5.91
CA ALA A 15 14.51 17.58 -5.93
C ALA A 15 15.17 17.28 -7.29
N CYS A 16 14.45 17.56 -8.40
CA CYS A 16 15.01 17.43 -9.74
C CYS A 16 16.24 18.32 -9.92
N ALA A 17 16.12 19.60 -9.56
CA ALA A 17 17.22 20.55 -9.69
C ALA A 17 18.45 20.17 -8.85
N HIS A 18 18.25 19.64 -7.66
CA HIS A 18 19.34 19.14 -6.83
C HIS A 18 20.01 17.90 -7.45
N ALA A 19 19.25 17.05 -8.14
CA ALA A 19 19.78 15.88 -8.83
C ALA A 19 20.52 16.23 -10.14
N THR A 20 20.00 17.17 -10.92
CA THR A 20 20.45 17.48 -12.29
C THR A 20 21.30 18.75 -12.41
N GLY A 21 21.24 19.65 -11.42
CA GLY A 21 21.81 20.99 -11.49
C GLY A 21 20.98 22.01 -12.28
N SER A 22 19.77 21.67 -12.74
CA SER A 22 18.93 22.57 -13.56
C SER A 22 17.42 22.46 -13.25
N ILE A 23 16.72 23.60 -13.24
CA ILE A 23 15.26 23.70 -12.93
C ILE A 23 14.39 23.75 -14.20
N ARG A 24 14.88 24.29 -15.32
CA ARG A 24 14.02 25.01 -16.29
C ARG A 24 13.17 24.15 -17.22
N SER A 25 13.57 22.94 -17.61
CA SER A 25 12.94 22.21 -18.72
C SER A 25 11.65 21.44 -18.36
N HIS A 26 11.33 21.24 -17.08
CA HIS A 26 10.29 20.27 -16.69
C HIS A 26 9.22 20.81 -15.73
N ARG A 27 9.12 22.15 -15.59
CA ARG A 27 8.17 22.77 -14.64
C ARG A 27 6.72 22.39 -14.91
N GLN A 28 6.30 22.41 -16.17
CA GLN A 28 4.92 22.11 -16.54
C GLN A 28 4.57 20.64 -16.29
N LEU A 29 5.46 19.72 -16.66
CA LEU A 29 5.27 18.28 -16.46
C LEU A 29 5.09 17.93 -14.98
N LEU A 30 5.94 18.47 -14.11
CA LEU A 30 5.86 18.16 -12.68
C LEU A 30 4.75 18.92 -11.98
N ALA A 31 4.28 20.07 -12.48
CA ALA A 31 3.22 20.84 -11.82
C ALA A 31 1.83 20.19 -11.90
N SER A 32 1.60 19.31 -12.88
CA SER A 32 0.30 18.64 -13.08
C SER A 32 0.26 17.20 -12.59
N VAL A 33 1.39 16.66 -12.10
CA VAL A 33 1.45 15.24 -11.73
C VAL A 33 0.61 14.97 -10.47
N PRO A 34 -0.26 13.94 -10.49
CA PRO A 34 -0.98 13.52 -9.29
C PRO A 34 0.00 12.99 -8.24
N LEU A 35 -0.08 13.51 -7.02
CA LEU A 35 0.87 13.20 -5.94
C LEU A 35 0.51 11.91 -5.20
N GLU A 36 -0.78 11.56 -5.26
CA GLU A 36 -1.37 10.34 -4.75
C GLU A 36 -1.02 9.10 -5.58
N ASP A 37 -0.62 9.26 -6.84
CA ASP A 37 -0.17 8.17 -7.72
C ASP A 37 1.38 8.15 -7.79
N PRO A 38 2.06 7.29 -7.01
CA PRO A 38 3.50 7.19 -7.02
C PRO A 38 4.07 6.66 -8.35
N ASN A 39 3.30 5.93 -9.16
CA ASN A 39 3.75 5.43 -10.45
C ASN A 39 3.75 6.54 -11.49
N ALA A 40 2.67 7.35 -11.56
CA ALA A 40 2.63 8.56 -12.37
C ALA A 40 3.73 9.55 -11.95
N LEU A 41 3.90 9.76 -10.64
CA LEU A 41 4.96 10.60 -10.10
C LEU A 41 6.36 10.11 -10.50
N ARG A 42 6.64 8.80 -10.37
CA ARG A 42 7.91 8.21 -10.80
C ARG A 42 8.13 8.38 -12.29
N ALA A 43 7.11 8.16 -13.13
CA ALA A 43 7.20 8.31 -14.58
C ALA A 43 7.53 9.75 -14.98
N ALA A 44 6.81 10.73 -14.42
CA ALA A 44 7.06 12.15 -14.66
C ALA A 44 8.48 12.56 -14.20
N LEU A 45 8.92 12.10 -13.04
CA LEU A 45 10.28 12.34 -12.55
C LEU A 45 11.33 11.70 -13.46
N SER A 46 11.15 10.45 -13.87
CA SER A 46 12.10 9.75 -14.76
C SER A 46 12.23 10.47 -16.11
N SER A 47 11.11 10.93 -16.68
CA SER A 47 11.13 11.77 -17.88
C SER A 47 11.82 13.12 -17.64
N ALA A 48 11.61 13.73 -16.48
CA ALA A 48 12.20 15.02 -16.12
C ALA A 48 13.71 14.95 -15.81
N VAL A 49 14.22 13.81 -15.33
CA VAL A 49 15.64 13.66 -14.99
C VAL A 49 16.42 12.84 -16.00
N GLY A 50 15.79 12.27 -17.03
CA GLY A 50 16.44 11.41 -18.01
C GLY A 50 16.41 9.92 -17.62
N GLU A 51 16.27 9.06 -18.62
CA GLU A 51 16.10 7.61 -18.46
C GLU A 51 17.34 6.89 -17.91
N GLU A 52 18.52 7.52 -18.00
CA GLU A 52 19.77 6.99 -17.46
C GLU A 52 19.83 7.06 -15.92
N ARG A 53 18.95 7.84 -15.29
CA ARG A 53 18.91 8.00 -13.83
C ARG A 53 17.86 7.09 -13.22
N THR A 54 18.25 6.38 -12.16
CA THR A 54 17.29 5.62 -11.37
C THR A 54 16.46 6.57 -10.50
N VAL A 55 15.13 6.45 -10.60
CA VAL A 55 14.17 7.15 -9.73
C VAL A 55 13.42 6.15 -8.86
N VAL A 56 13.33 6.46 -7.56
CA VAL A 56 12.50 5.75 -6.60
C VAL A 56 11.51 6.75 -5.98
N VAL A 57 10.24 6.36 -5.97
CA VAL A 57 9.15 7.05 -5.28
C VAL A 57 8.54 6.04 -4.32
N THR A 58 8.70 6.26 -3.03
CA THR A 58 8.32 5.30 -1.96
C THR A 58 7.87 6.03 -0.69
N GLY A 59 7.54 5.30 0.37
CA GLY A 59 6.94 5.84 1.59
C GLY A 59 5.45 6.17 1.42
N PRO A 60 4.70 6.31 2.52
CA PRO A 60 3.27 6.59 2.46
C PRO A 60 2.99 8.03 2.00
N LEU A 61 1.76 8.33 1.56
CA LEU A 61 1.39 9.62 0.94
C LEU A 61 1.76 10.86 1.80
N ASP A 62 1.53 10.79 3.11
CA ASP A 62 1.86 11.87 4.06
C ASP A 62 3.35 12.03 4.32
N ARG A 63 4.16 11.03 3.96
CA ARG A 63 5.63 11.00 4.07
C ARG A 63 6.23 10.42 2.78
N ARG A 64 5.84 10.95 1.63
CA ARG A 64 6.37 10.47 0.35
C ARG A 64 7.85 10.83 0.21
N LEU A 65 8.69 9.83 -0.05
CA LEU A 65 10.13 9.94 -0.26
C LEU A 65 10.45 9.81 -1.75
N VAL A 66 11.22 10.75 -2.27
CA VAL A 66 11.77 10.71 -3.63
C VAL A 66 13.28 10.55 -3.54
N LEU A 67 13.81 9.53 -4.24
CA LEU A 67 15.24 9.30 -4.40
C LEU A 67 15.59 9.34 -5.89
N ILE A 68 16.59 10.14 -6.25
CA ILE A 68 17.03 10.32 -7.64
C ILE A 68 18.54 10.10 -7.70
N GLN A 69 18.99 9.13 -8.49
CA GLN A 69 20.41 8.87 -8.68
C GLN A 69 21.05 10.03 -9.47
N ARG A 70 22.19 10.52 -9.00
CA ARG A 70 22.98 11.59 -9.64
C ARG A 70 24.06 10.97 -10.53
N SER A 71 24.58 11.74 -11.47
CA SER A 71 25.68 11.30 -12.34
C SER A 71 26.96 10.95 -11.58
N SER A 72 27.15 11.51 -10.37
CA SER A 72 28.24 11.18 -9.45
C SER A 72 28.08 9.82 -8.74
N GLY A 73 26.97 9.10 -8.95
CA GLY A 73 26.64 7.85 -8.25
C GLY A 73 26.00 8.04 -6.86
N SER A 74 26.09 9.24 -6.28
CA SER A 74 25.32 9.61 -5.09
C SER A 74 23.85 9.85 -5.44
N TRP A 75 22.99 9.99 -4.43
CA TRP A 75 21.56 10.16 -4.60
C TRP A 75 21.11 11.53 -4.09
N THR A 76 20.04 12.05 -4.65
CA THR A 76 19.22 13.11 -4.05
C THR A 76 18.12 12.44 -3.25
N ALA A 77 17.89 12.86 -2.00
CA ALA A 77 16.79 12.43 -1.16
C ALA A 77 15.89 13.61 -0.77
N ALA A 78 14.61 13.51 -1.08
CA ALA A 78 13.62 14.56 -0.82
C ALA A 78 12.37 13.98 -0.11
N ASP A 79 12.05 14.50 1.07
CA ASP A 79 10.78 14.22 1.76
C ASP A 79 9.73 15.25 1.32
N LEU A 80 8.73 14.80 0.56
CA LEU A 80 7.71 15.67 -0.03
C LEU A 80 6.72 16.22 0.98
N SER A 81 6.66 15.66 2.20
CA SER A 81 5.89 16.23 3.31
C SER A 81 6.45 17.58 3.75
N GLY A 82 7.71 17.88 3.40
CA GLY A 82 8.41 19.10 3.78
C GLY A 82 9.06 19.02 5.15
N ARG A 83 8.93 17.89 5.85
CA ARG A 83 9.58 17.64 7.13
C ARG A 83 11.04 17.20 6.91
N PRO A 84 11.94 17.47 7.87
CA PRO A 84 13.28 16.90 7.90
C PRO A 84 13.29 15.37 7.81
N HIS A 85 14.34 14.82 7.22
CA HIS A 85 14.56 13.37 7.15
C HIS A 85 14.72 12.73 8.54
N SER A 86 15.21 13.47 9.55
CA SER A 86 15.32 13.02 10.95
C SER A 86 13.97 12.75 11.61
N ASN A 87 12.88 13.33 11.12
CA ASN A 87 11.52 13.06 11.60
C ASN A 87 10.89 11.80 10.99
N ARG A 88 11.58 11.12 10.06
CA ARG A 88 11.07 9.87 9.47
C ARG A 88 11.43 8.71 10.41
N VAL A 89 10.47 7.81 10.60
CA VAL A 89 10.76 6.48 11.15
C VAL A 89 11.36 5.65 10.03
N TRP A 90 12.67 5.47 10.08
CA TRP A 90 13.41 4.68 9.09
C TRP A 90 13.29 3.18 9.43
N PRO A 91 12.97 2.30 8.46
CA PRO A 91 12.97 0.86 8.67
C PRO A 91 14.38 0.36 9.02
N ALA A 92 14.49 -0.62 9.93
CA ALA A 92 15.79 -1.09 10.42
C ALA A 92 16.78 -1.53 9.33
N TRP A 93 16.30 -2.04 8.19
CA TRP A 93 17.17 -2.42 7.07
C TRP A 93 17.98 -1.25 6.50
N THR A 94 17.55 0.00 6.73
CA THR A 94 18.21 1.17 6.14
C THR A 94 19.53 1.56 6.82
N ASP A 95 19.78 1.12 8.06
CA ASP A 95 20.87 1.62 8.90
C ASP A 95 22.26 1.55 8.23
N ASP A 96 22.54 0.47 7.49
CA ASP A 96 23.79 0.27 6.75
C ASP A 96 23.65 0.43 5.23
N HIS A 97 22.45 0.75 4.75
CA HIS A 97 22.12 0.67 3.33
C HIS A 97 21.68 1.99 2.71
N LEU A 98 21.22 2.94 3.52
CA LEU A 98 20.80 4.28 3.11
C LEU A 98 21.24 5.30 4.16
N ARG A 99 22.15 6.19 3.77
CA ARG A 99 22.60 7.30 4.64
C ARG A 99 22.27 8.64 4.01
N VAL A 100 21.48 9.46 4.70
CA VAL A 100 21.22 10.86 4.33
C VAL A 100 22.33 11.74 4.91
N ALA A 101 22.93 12.61 4.09
CA ALA A 101 24.07 13.42 4.50
C ALA A 101 23.71 14.52 5.50
N ASP A 102 22.55 15.14 5.30
CA ASP A 102 21.96 16.14 6.20
C ASP A 102 20.54 15.71 6.57
N PRO A 103 20.36 15.02 7.71
CA PRO A 103 19.05 14.53 8.13
C PRO A 103 18.12 15.66 8.63
N GLU A 104 18.65 16.83 8.99
CA GLU A 104 17.84 17.97 9.45
C GLU A 104 17.22 18.74 8.27
N SER A 105 17.67 18.47 7.04
CA SER A 105 17.04 18.97 5.83
C SER A 105 15.95 18.04 5.32
N ARG A 106 14.95 18.62 4.63
CA ARG A 106 13.96 17.90 3.81
C ARG A 106 14.50 17.46 2.45
N LEU A 107 15.60 18.06 2.00
CA LEU A 107 16.26 17.83 0.71
C LEU A 107 17.77 17.72 0.94
N SER A 108 18.34 16.56 0.65
CA SER A 108 19.75 16.30 0.93
C SER A 108 20.36 15.37 -0.11
N THR A 109 21.68 15.21 -0.03
CA THR A 109 22.36 14.09 -0.69
C THR A 109 22.24 12.83 0.15
N ALA A 110 22.26 11.68 -0.50
CA ALA A 110 22.26 10.38 0.16
C ALA A 110 23.25 9.42 -0.50
N GLN A 111 23.71 8.46 0.28
CA GLN A 111 24.45 7.30 -0.20
C GLN A 111 23.56 6.08 -0.05
N ILE A 112 23.46 5.28 -1.12
CA ILE A 112 22.67 4.05 -1.14
C ILE A 112 23.54 2.92 -1.69
N THR A 113 23.75 1.90 -0.87
CA THR A 113 24.51 0.71 -1.26
C THR A 113 23.80 -0.08 -2.36
N ALA A 114 24.48 -1.03 -3.01
CA ALA A 114 23.84 -1.89 -4.01
C ALA A 114 22.68 -2.71 -3.43
N GLU A 115 22.81 -3.22 -2.20
CA GLU A 115 21.73 -3.93 -1.51
C GLU A 115 20.58 -2.99 -1.14
N GLY A 116 20.88 -1.76 -0.69
CA GLY A 116 19.85 -0.75 -0.45
C GLY A 116 19.07 -0.40 -1.72
N GLN A 117 19.75 -0.28 -2.86
CA GLN A 117 19.08 -0.08 -4.16
C GLN A 117 18.22 -1.29 -4.53
N ARG A 118 18.72 -2.52 -4.35
CA ARG A 118 17.93 -3.74 -4.57
C ARG A 118 16.66 -3.73 -3.71
N ARG A 119 16.77 -3.42 -2.42
CA ARG A 119 15.64 -3.32 -1.48
C ARG A 119 14.65 -2.23 -1.83
N LEU A 120 15.08 -1.09 -2.36
CA LEU A 120 14.16 -0.03 -2.81
C LEU A 120 13.45 -0.36 -4.12
N LEU A 121 14.07 -1.19 -4.97
CA LEU A 121 13.60 -1.46 -6.33
C LEU A 121 12.84 -2.78 -6.45
N ARG A 122 13.07 -3.71 -5.51
CA ARG A 122 12.54 -5.07 -5.49
C ARG A 122 12.01 -5.38 -4.08
N PRO A 123 10.97 -6.23 -3.94
CA PRO A 123 10.24 -6.85 -5.04
C PRO A 123 9.33 -5.87 -5.79
N ARG A 124 8.91 -6.24 -7.01
CA ARG A 124 7.70 -5.68 -7.62
C ARG A 124 6.48 -6.37 -7.00
N LEU A 125 5.78 -5.65 -6.12
CA LEU A 125 4.53 -6.05 -5.48
C LEU A 125 3.34 -5.56 -6.32
N LEU A 126 2.49 -6.48 -6.75
CA LEU A 126 1.15 -6.17 -7.26
C LEU A 126 0.11 -6.50 -6.20
N LEU A 127 -0.74 -5.54 -5.84
CA LEU A 127 -1.94 -5.76 -5.03
C LEU A 127 -3.17 -5.69 -5.94
N ALA A 128 -3.88 -6.80 -6.05
CA ALA A 128 -5.05 -6.92 -6.91
C ALA A 128 -6.32 -7.13 -6.08
N SER A 129 -7.39 -6.40 -6.40
CA SER A 129 -8.74 -6.64 -5.85
C SER A 129 -9.61 -7.35 -6.88
N LEU A 130 -10.10 -8.54 -6.52
CA LEU A 130 -10.97 -9.33 -7.40
C LEU A 130 -12.42 -8.92 -7.23
N TYR A 131 -13.12 -8.81 -8.35
CA TYR A 131 -14.50 -8.35 -8.36
C TYR A 131 -15.23 -8.72 -9.64
N HIS A 132 -16.51 -9.08 -9.50
CA HIS A 132 -17.49 -9.20 -10.60
C HIS A 132 -18.24 -7.85 -10.78
N PRO A 133 -17.76 -6.94 -11.66
CA PRO A 133 -18.42 -5.65 -11.87
C PRO A 133 -19.86 -5.76 -12.37
N GLU A 134 -20.23 -6.86 -13.02
CA GLU A 134 -21.58 -7.16 -13.48
C GLU A 134 -22.57 -7.40 -12.33
N HIS A 135 -22.10 -7.82 -11.15
CA HIS A 135 -22.94 -8.07 -9.97
C HIS A 135 -23.05 -6.84 -9.08
N PHE A 136 -22.05 -5.97 -9.11
CA PHE A 136 -22.00 -4.78 -8.28
C PHE A 136 -21.47 -3.58 -9.09
N PRO A 137 -22.33 -2.95 -9.90
CA PRO A 137 -21.90 -2.05 -10.97
C PRO A 137 -21.43 -0.68 -10.51
N LEU A 138 -21.57 -0.33 -9.22
CA LEU A 138 -21.09 0.93 -8.67
C LEU A 138 -19.69 0.74 -8.09
N PRO A 139 -18.62 1.25 -8.74
CA PRO A 139 -17.26 1.12 -8.23
C PRO A 139 -17.11 1.83 -6.89
N ARG A 140 -16.38 1.18 -6.00
CA ARG A 140 -16.08 1.70 -4.67
C ARG A 140 -14.58 1.77 -4.48
N PHE A 141 -14.11 2.87 -3.90
CA PHE A 141 -12.68 3.05 -3.65
C PHE A 141 -12.09 1.87 -2.86
N PRO A 142 -11.09 1.15 -3.39
CA PRO A 142 -10.69 -0.16 -2.87
C PRO A 142 -9.77 -0.09 -1.66
N LEU A 143 -10.34 0.27 -0.51
CA LEU A 143 -9.63 0.39 0.77
C LEU A 143 -8.78 -0.84 1.10
N ALA A 144 -9.28 -2.04 0.83
CA ALA A 144 -8.60 -3.30 1.14
C ALA A 144 -7.19 -3.41 0.54
N ILE A 145 -6.93 -2.87 -0.65
CA ILE A 145 -5.58 -2.86 -1.24
C ILE A 145 -4.86 -1.53 -1.04
N SER A 146 -5.60 -0.43 -0.87
CA SER A 146 -5.03 0.89 -0.56
C SER A 146 -4.37 0.95 0.82
N ASP A 147 -4.95 0.30 1.83
CA ASP A 147 -4.40 0.24 3.19
C ASP A 147 -3.12 -0.63 3.20
N LEU A 148 -3.15 -1.76 2.50
CA LEU A 148 -1.97 -2.62 2.32
C LEU A 148 -0.85 -1.92 1.55
N ALA A 149 -1.21 -1.10 0.55
CA ALA A 149 -0.25 -0.30 -0.19
C ALA A 149 0.51 0.65 0.74
N ARG A 150 -0.21 1.28 1.68
CA ARG A 150 0.40 2.15 2.70
C ARG A 150 1.39 1.38 3.54
N ALA A 151 0.96 0.25 4.09
CA ALA A 151 1.79 -0.59 4.95
C ALA A 151 3.06 -1.08 4.23
N ALA A 152 2.90 -1.56 2.99
CA ALA A 152 4.02 -1.95 2.13
C ALA A 152 4.98 -0.79 1.89
N ARG A 153 4.47 0.39 1.52
CA ARG A 153 5.30 1.58 1.25
C ARG A 153 6.02 2.11 2.48
N SER A 154 5.45 1.95 3.68
CA SER A 154 6.09 2.32 4.93
C SER A 154 7.32 1.48 5.25
N THR A 155 7.46 0.27 4.68
CA THR A 155 8.68 -0.54 4.81
C THR A 155 9.83 -0.05 3.94
N LEU A 156 9.56 0.82 2.98
CA LEU A 156 10.50 1.23 1.92
C LEU A 156 11.08 0.03 1.12
N LEU A 157 10.46 -1.15 1.18
CA LEU A 157 10.85 -2.33 0.42
C LEU A 157 10.04 -2.42 -0.87
N GLY A 158 10.74 -2.42 -2.00
CA GLY A 158 10.20 -2.67 -3.31
C GLY A 158 9.32 -1.57 -3.87
N ARG A 159 8.57 -1.97 -4.90
CA ARG A 159 7.66 -1.11 -5.66
C ARG A 159 6.26 -1.70 -5.59
N VAL A 160 5.27 -0.85 -5.30
CA VAL A 160 3.88 -1.26 -5.12
C VAL A 160 3.03 -0.73 -6.27
N GLU A 161 2.31 -1.63 -6.92
CA GLU A 161 1.30 -1.34 -7.92
C GLU A 161 -0.06 -1.90 -7.50
N LEU A 162 -1.15 -1.20 -7.83
CA LEU A 162 -2.51 -1.56 -7.48
C LEU A 162 -3.36 -1.80 -8.73
N MET A 163 -4.16 -2.85 -8.74
CA MET A 163 -5.16 -3.13 -9.77
C MET A 163 -6.48 -3.52 -9.12
N ASP A 164 -7.59 -2.97 -9.60
CA ASP A 164 -8.94 -3.29 -9.11
C ASP A 164 -9.87 -3.55 -10.29
N MET A 165 -10.50 -4.73 -10.28
CA MET A 165 -11.43 -5.13 -11.34
C MET A 165 -12.68 -4.23 -11.44
N GLN A 166 -13.02 -3.48 -10.38
CA GLN A 166 -14.07 -2.45 -10.45
C GLN A 166 -13.71 -1.29 -11.39
N LEU A 167 -12.43 -1.09 -11.68
CA LEU A 167 -11.89 0.08 -12.39
C LEU A 167 -11.46 -0.25 -13.83
N GLY A 168 -12.10 -1.24 -14.44
CA GLY A 168 -11.90 -1.63 -15.83
C GLY A 168 -10.71 -2.54 -16.07
N PHE A 169 -10.10 -3.11 -15.03
CA PHE A 169 -9.14 -4.20 -15.18
C PHE A 169 -9.85 -5.55 -15.22
N GLY A 170 -9.44 -6.42 -16.15
CA GLY A 170 -9.87 -7.81 -16.21
C GLY A 170 -8.94 -8.75 -15.44
N LEU A 171 -9.36 -10.01 -15.34
CA LEU A 171 -8.53 -11.08 -14.80
C LEU A 171 -7.25 -11.28 -15.64
N ASP A 172 -7.38 -11.21 -16.96
CA ASP A 172 -6.27 -11.34 -17.90
C ASP A 172 -5.25 -10.21 -17.73
N ASP A 173 -5.69 -8.98 -17.48
CA ASP A 173 -4.77 -7.86 -17.20
C ASP A 173 -3.90 -8.15 -15.97
N ILE A 174 -4.48 -8.74 -14.92
CA ILE A 174 -3.76 -9.10 -13.70
C ILE A 174 -2.75 -10.22 -14.02
N ILE A 175 -3.17 -11.25 -14.76
CA ILE A 175 -2.29 -12.37 -15.14
C ILE A 175 -1.14 -11.88 -16.02
N ASP A 176 -1.41 -11.04 -17.00
CA ASP A 176 -0.40 -10.46 -17.88
C ASP A 176 0.55 -9.55 -17.12
N ARG A 177 0.03 -8.78 -16.15
CA ARG A 177 0.89 -8.01 -15.26
C ARG A 177 1.79 -8.93 -14.44
N VAL A 178 1.28 -10.06 -13.95
CA VAL A 178 2.08 -11.03 -13.20
C VAL A 178 3.20 -11.60 -14.06
N ARG A 179 2.91 -11.95 -15.32
CA ARG A 179 3.89 -12.40 -16.32
C ARG A 179 4.95 -11.34 -16.60
N ASP A 180 4.61 -10.05 -16.57
CA ASP A 180 5.55 -8.92 -16.65
C ASP A 180 6.32 -8.68 -15.33
N ARG A 181 6.94 -9.74 -14.80
CA ARG A 181 7.91 -9.69 -13.69
C ARG A 181 7.37 -9.15 -12.35
N VAL A 182 6.14 -9.48 -11.98
CA VAL A 182 5.71 -9.37 -10.58
C VAL A 182 6.43 -10.44 -9.77
N GLU A 183 6.93 -10.07 -8.60
CA GLU A 183 7.67 -10.98 -7.71
C GLU A 183 6.86 -11.35 -6.47
N VAL A 184 5.94 -10.48 -6.07
CA VAL A 184 4.97 -10.72 -5.01
C VAL A 184 3.59 -10.30 -5.51
N LEU A 185 2.62 -11.21 -5.41
CA LEU A 185 1.22 -10.97 -5.74
C LEU A 185 0.38 -11.03 -4.46
N GLY A 186 -0.20 -9.90 -4.06
CA GLY A 186 -1.22 -9.84 -3.02
C GLY A 186 -2.61 -9.77 -3.64
N VAL A 187 -3.54 -10.63 -3.23
CA VAL A 187 -4.89 -10.68 -3.79
C VAL A 187 -5.93 -10.51 -2.69
N SER A 188 -6.78 -9.49 -2.83
CA SER A 188 -7.95 -9.29 -1.98
C SER A 188 -9.15 -10.04 -2.58
N VAL A 189 -9.67 -11.01 -1.83
CA VAL A 189 -10.79 -11.86 -2.24
C VAL A 189 -11.92 -11.75 -1.23
N THR A 190 -12.99 -11.06 -1.62
CA THR A 190 -14.21 -10.90 -0.81
C THR A 190 -15.28 -11.92 -1.20
N PHE A 191 -16.47 -11.84 -0.60
CA PHE A 191 -17.56 -12.78 -0.89
C PHE A 191 -17.99 -12.71 -2.36
N GLY A 192 -18.31 -13.89 -2.92
CA GLY A 192 -18.75 -14.02 -4.32
C GLY A 192 -17.63 -14.07 -5.35
N GLN A 193 -16.35 -14.02 -4.94
CA GLN A 193 -15.20 -13.94 -5.86
C GLN A 193 -14.35 -15.24 -5.90
N HIS A 194 -14.93 -16.39 -5.50
CA HIS A 194 -14.17 -17.64 -5.37
C HIS A 194 -13.70 -18.19 -6.72
N ASP A 195 -14.57 -18.11 -7.73
CA ASP A 195 -14.30 -18.52 -9.09
C ASP A 195 -13.16 -17.71 -9.73
N LEU A 196 -13.17 -16.37 -9.58
CA LEU A 196 -12.08 -15.51 -10.02
C LEU A 196 -10.77 -15.84 -9.29
N ALA A 197 -10.83 -16.08 -7.98
CA ALA A 197 -9.65 -16.44 -7.19
C ALA A 197 -9.04 -17.76 -7.67
N VAL A 198 -9.86 -18.79 -7.92
CA VAL A 198 -9.39 -20.09 -8.43
C VAL A 198 -8.78 -19.94 -9.82
N GLN A 199 -9.44 -19.23 -10.73
CA GLN A 199 -8.92 -19.00 -12.09
C GLN A 199 -7.57 -18.26 -12.06
N LEU A 200 -7.46 -17.20 -11.25
CA LEU A 200 -6.20 -16.47 -11.08
C LEU A 200 -5.09 -17.39 -10.53
N LEU A 201 -5.38 -18.10 -9.44
CA LEU A 201 -4.39 -18.94 -8.77
C LEU A 201 -3.95 -20.11 -9.65
N ASP A 202 -4.85 -20.73 -10.41
CA ASP A 202 -4.50 -21.75 -11.40
C ASP A 202 -3.55 -21.18 -12.46
N ALA A 203 -3.87 -20.02 -13.04
CA ALA A 203 -3.04 -19.39 -14.07
C ALA A 203 -1.66 -18.96 -13.54
N VAL A 204 -1.62 -18.37 -12.35
CA VAL A 204 -0.38 -17.85 -11.73
C VAL A 204 0.53 -18.99 -11.26
N THR A 205 -0.02 -20.05 -10.67
CA THR A 205 0.77 -21.20 -10.20
C THR A 205 1.29 -22.08 -11.34
N ALA A 206 0.67 -22.00 -12.52
CA ALA A 206 1.13 -22.68 -13.73
C ALA A 206 2.26 -21.95 -14.47
N LEU A 207 2.67 -20.76 -14.04
CA LEU A 207 3.80 -20.04 -14.63
C LEU A 207 5.13 -20.76 -14.34
N ASP A 208 6.10 -20.65 -15.24
CA ASP A 208 7.45 -21.22 -15.05
C ASP A 208 8.15 -20.68 -13.78
N ARG A 209 7.84 -19.43 -13.43
CA ARG A 209 8.36 -18.72 -12.26
C ARG A 209 7.21 -17.99 -11.58
N PRO A 210 6.41 -18.69 -10.76
CA PRO A 210 5.31 -18.06 -10.06
C PRO A 210 5.85 -17.05 -9.04
N PRO A 211 5.19 -15.90 -8.84
CA PRO A 211 5.53 -14.99 -7.75
C PRO A 211 5.23 -15.62 -6.39
N LEU A 212 5.73 -15.01 -5.31
CA LEU A 212 5.19 -15.29 -3.98
C LEU A 212 3.75 -14.77 -3.92
N VAL A 213 2.79 -15.66 -3.65
CA VAL A 213 1.36 -15.29 -3.61
C VAL A 213 0.85 -15.24 -2.18
N ILE A 214 0.19 -14.13 -1.84
CA ILE A 214 -0.60 -14.00 -0.61
C ILE A 214 -2.04 -13.61 -0.95
N ALA A 215 -3.00 -14.31 -0.37
CA ALA A 215 -4.42 -13.99 -0.51
C ALA A 215 -5.02 -13.58 0.84
N GLY A 216 -5.83 -12.52 0.83
CA GLY A 216 -6.55 -12.02 2.00
C GLY A 216 -8.02 -11.79 1.71
N GLY A 217 -8.76 -11.29 2.70
CA GLY A 217 -10.21 -11.07 2.61
C GLY A 217 -11.04 -12.16 3.27
N SER A 218 -12.32 -11.86 3.51
CA SER A 218 -13.21 -12.71 4.31
C SER A 218 -13.40 -14.12 3.74
N LEU A 219 -13.36 -14.25 2.41
CA LEU A 219 -13.59 -15.53 1.73
C LEU A 219 -12.38 -16.46 1.85
N THR A 220 -11.16 -15.94 1.70
CA THR A 220 -9.92 -16.73 1.77
C THR A 220 -9.68 -17.29 3.17
N VAL A 221 -9.94 -16.49 4.22
CA VAL A 221 -9.83 -16.98 5.61
C VAL A 221 -10.83 -18.10 5.91
N ARG A 222 -12.05 -17.99 5.39
CA ARG A 222 -13.09 -19.03 5.59
C ARG A 222 -12.79 -20.31 4.79
N ASN A 223 -12.14 -20.18 3.64
CA ASN A 223 -11.79 -21.29 2.77
C ASN A 223 -10.31 -21.69 2.88
N GLU A 224 -9.62 -21.28 3.97
CA GLU A 224 -8.17 -21.42 4.15
C GLU A 224 -7.68 -22.84 3.85
N ARG A 225 -8.33 -23.86 4.44
CA ARG A 225 -7.94 -25.26 4.23
C ARG A 225 -8.08 -25.70 2.78
N ILE A 226 -9.20 -25.37 2.13
CA ILE A 226 -9.47 -25.75 0.74
C ILE A 226 -8.44 -25.11 -0.20
N LEU A 227 -8.14 -23.83 0.02
CA LEU A 227 -7.16 -23.09 -0.78
C LEU A 227 -5.74 -23.63 -0.56
N LEU A 228 -5.33 -23.88 0.68
CA LEU A 228 -4.00 -24.43 0.99
C LEU A 228 -3.84 -25.88 0.53
N ASP A 229 -4.91 -26.67 0.51
CA ASP A 229 -4.89 -28.04 -0.03
C ASP A 229 -4.64 -28.04 -1.55
N ARG A 230 -5.23 -27.08 -2.28
CA ARG A 230 -5.03 -26.96 -3.74
C ARG A 230 -3.76 -26.20 -4.11
N TYR A 231 -3.38 -25.17 -3.36
CA TYR A 231 -2.27 -24.27 -3.64
C TYR A 231 -1.28 -24.26 -2.46
N PRO A 232 -0.39 -25.26 -2.34
CA PRO A 232 0.44 -25.46 -1.15
C PRO A 232 1.46 -24.34 -0.89
N ASN A 233 1.82 -23.55 -1.91
CA ASN A 233 2.73 -22.41 -1.81
C ASN A 233 2.02 -21.07 -1.51
N LEU A 234 0.70 -21.07 -1.37
CA LEU A 234 -0.09 -19.87 -1.07
C LEU A 234 0.05 -19.48 0.41
N LEU A 235 0.20 -18.18 0.67
CA LEU A 235 0.01 -17.61 2.00
C LEU A 235 -1.43 -17.09 2.14
N ILE A 236 -2.11 -17.39 3.23
CA ILE A 236 -3.44 -16.86 3.54
C ILE A 236 -3.32 -15.84 4.67
N CYS A 237 -3.62 -14.57 4.42
CA CYS A 237 -3.70 -13.55 5.46
C CYS A 237 -5.00 -13.73 6.27
N ARG A 238 -4.89 -13.93 7.59
CA ARG A 238 -6.00 -14.35 8.47
C ARG A 238 -6.68 -13.21 9.22
N GLY A 239 -6.20 -11.98 9.07
CA GLY A 239 -6.74 -10.78 9.70
C GLY A 239 -6.42 -9.52 8.90
N ALA A 240 -6.28 -8.39 9.58
CA ALA A 240 -5.79 -7.15 9.00
C ALA A 240 -4.39 -7.36 8.41
N GLY A 241 -4.23 -7.03 7.13
CA GLY A 241 -3.09 -7.49 6.33
C GLY A 241 -1.87 -6.58 6.36
N GLU A 242 -1.92 -5.44 7.02
CA GLU A 242 -0.83 -4.45 7.05
C GLU A 242 0.46 -5.00 7.67
N PRO A 243 0.42 -5.63 8.87
CA PRO A 243 1.63 -6.23 9.43
C PRO A 243 2.10 -7.40 8.56
N THR A 244 1.15 -8.16 8.02
CA THR A 244 1.41 -9.32 7.17
C THR A 244 2.15 -8.94 5.89
N ILE A 245 1.67 -7.93 5.16
CA ILE A 245 2.30 -7.53 3.89
C ILE A 245 3.70 -6.95 4.11
N ALA A 246 3.91 -6.24 5.22
CA ALA A 246 5.23 -5.76 5.61
C ALA A 246 6.20 -6.93 5.85
N ASP A 247 5.75 -7.96 6.59
CA ASP A 247 6.55 -9.16 6.86
C ASP A 247 6.78 -10.01 5.60
N VAL A 248 5.81 -10.09 4.69
CA VAL A 248 5.96 -10.77 3.40
C VAL A 248 7.07 -10.14 2.56
N LEU A 249 7.17 -8.81 2.55
CA LEU A 249 8.25 -8.12 1.85
C LEU A 249 9.61 -8.40 2.49
N ALA A 250 9.70 -8.40 3.82
CA ALA A 250 10.91 -8.78 4.54
C ALA A 250 11.30 -10.25 4.30
N HIS A 251 10.32 -11.16 4.31
CA HIS A 251 10.51 -12.57 3.97
C HIS A 251 11.04 -12.76 2.55
N TRP A 252 10.53 -11.99 1.57
CA TRP A 252 11.02 -12.04 0.20
C TRP A 252 12.51 -11.67 0.09
N HIS A 253 13.00 -10.77 0.96
CA HIS A 253 14.42 -10.43 1.05
C HIS A 253 15.26 -11.44 1.85
N GLY A 254 14.63 -12.43 2.50
CA GLY A 254 15.29 -13.40 3.38
C GLY A 254 15.50 -12.90 4.81
N ASP A 255 14.86 -11.79 5.21
CA ASP A 255 14.99 -11.24 6.57
C ASP A 255 14.13 -11.98 7.60
N LEU A 256 13.10 -12.70 7.13
CA LEU A 256 12.18 -13.48 7.94
C LEU A 256 11.96 -14.85 7.31
N ASP A 257 11.80 -15.86 8.15
CA ASP A 257 11.22 -17.14 7.76
C ASP A 257 9.70 -17.04 7.62
N VAL A 258 9.08 -17.93 6.83
CA VAL A 258 7.62 -17.95 6.66
C VAL A 258 6.86 -18.08 7.98
N GLY A 259 7.43 -18.80 8.96
CA GLY A 259 6.86 -18.97 10.30
C GLY A 259 6.94 -17.72 11.19
N GLN A 260 7.69 -16.70 10.76
CA GLN A 260 7.80 -15.40 11.44
C GLN A 260 6.88 -14.34 10.84
N ILE A 261 6.33 -14.58 9.65
CA ILE A 261 5.34 -13.67 9.04
C ILE A 261 4.10 -13.66 9.93
N ARG A 262 3.68 -12.50 10.42
CA ARG A 262 2.53 -12.40 11.32
C ARG A 262 1.22 -12.63 10.57
N GLY A 263 0.27 -13.28 11.24
CA GLY A 263 -1.11 -13.40 10.77
C GLY A 263 -1.35 -14.27 9.52
N VAL A 264 -0.47 -15.21 9.18
CA VAL A 264 -0.64 -16.07 8.00
C VAL A 264 -1.01 -17.52 8.33
N GLY A 265 -1.77 -18.14 7.44
CA GLY A 265 -1.89 -19.58 7.29
C GLY A 265 -1.10 -20.03 6.05
N PHE A 266 -0.40 -21.15 6.14
CA PHE A 266 0.45 -21.67 5.07
C PHE A 266 0.62 -23.18 5.21
N ARG A 267 1.23 -23.86 4.22
CA ARG A 267 1.69 -25.25 4.39
C ARG A 267 3.21 -25.28 4.50
N HIS A 268 3.71 -26.12 5.40
CA HIS A 268 5.14 -26.41 5.43
C HIS A 268 5.52 -27.22 4.19
N THR A 269 6.16 -26.57 3.22
CA THR A 269 6.80 -27.24 2.10
C THR A 269 8.22 -27.61 2.55
N SER A 270 8.43 -28.87 2.93
CA SER A 270 9.72 -29.33 3.43
C SER A 270 10.77 -29.28 2.30
N GLN A 271 11.77 -28.39 2.40
CA GLN A 271 13.05 -28.57 1.69
C GLN A 271 14.15 -29.16 2.58
N VAL A 272 13.94 -29.26 3.90
CA VAL A 272 14.94 -29.83 4.82
C VAL A 272 14.71 -31.33 4.99
N ARG A 273 15.76 -32.10 4.63
CA ARG A 273 15.80 -33.54 4.40
C ARG A 273 15.86 -34.40 5.67
N THR A 274 15.17 -33.99 6.74
CA THR A 274 15.17 -34.72 8.03
C THR A 274 13.76 -34.89 8.58
N VAL A 275 13.25 -36.09 8.35
CA VAL A 275 12.23 -36.85 9.10
C VAL A 275 11.13 -36.03 9.83
N LEU A 276 10.09 -35.69 9.06
CA LEU A 276 8.70 -35.34 9.44
C LEU A 276 8.48 -34.04 10.23
N PRO A 277 7.75 -33.05 9.67
CA PRO A 277 6.40 -33.24 9.10
C PRO A 277 6.23 -32.69 7.68
N ILE A 278 5.85 -33.55 6.74
CA ILE A 278 5.54 -33.15 5.36
C ILE A 278 4.08 -32.67 5.31
N GLY A 279 3.88 -31.37 5.04
CA GLY A 279 2.57 -30.84 4.64
C GLY A 279 1.57 -30.53 5.75
N LEU A 280 1.98 -30.37 7.02
CA LEU A 280 1.07 -29.85 8.04
C LEU A 280 0.72 -28.38 7.78
N PRO A 281 -0.54 -27.95 8.00
CA PRO A 281 -0.91 -26.54 7.96
C PRO A 281 -0.24 -25.80 9.12
N GLY A 282 0.53 -24.77 8.81
CA GLY A 282 1.11 -23.82 9.75
C GLY A 282 0.23 -22.59 9.88
N ARG A 283 0.20 -22.01 11.09
CA ARG A 283 -0.47 -20.73 11.36
C ARG A 283 0.39 -19.90 12.29
N THR A 284 0.56 -18.63 11.98
CA THR A 284 1.21 -17.66 12.86
C THR A 284 0.18 -16.80 13.60
N ALA A 285 0.62 -16.12 14.65
CA ALA A 285 -0.24 -15.29 15.48
C ALA A 285 -0.74 -14.06 14.70
N ILE A 286 -2.04 -13.78 14.81
CA ILE A 286 -2.65 -12.57 14.24
C ILE A 286 -2.28 -11.39 15.14
N VAL A 287 -1.85 -10.28 14.54
CA VAL A 287 -1.66 -9.02 15.25
C VAL A 287 -3.01 -8.44 15.61
N ALA A 288 -3.23 -8.12 16.89
CA ALA A 288 -4.45 -7.47 17.34
C ALA A 288 -4.60 -6.12 16.63
N ASN A 289 -5.77 -5.84 16.04
CA ASN A 289 -5.98 -4.60 15.31
C ASN A 289 -5.88 -3.35 16.20
N ARG A 290 -6.09 -3.46 17.51
CA ARG A 290 -5.84 -2.39 18.49
C ARG A 290 -4.38 -1.94 18.57
N SER A 291 -3.42 -2.78 18.18
CA SER A 291 -2.02 -2.37 18.12
C SER A 291 -1.64 -1.71 16.79
N GLN A 292 -2.60 -1.59 15.85
CA GLN A 292 -2.39 -0.92 14.57
C GLN A 292 -2.81 0.54 14.72
N THR A 293 -1.85 1.45 14.59
CA THR A 293 -2.09 2.89 14.78
C THR A 293 -2.24 3.66 13.47
N ASP A 294 -1.94 3.01 12.34
CA ASP A 294 -1.99 3.60 11.02
C ASP A 294 -3.04 2.86 10.17
N MET A 295 -4.17 3.52 9.94
CA MET A 295 -5.38 2.95 9.32
C MET A 295 -5.80 3.74 8.07
N TRP A 296 -4.99 4.70 7.63
CA TRP A 296 -5.38 5.58 6.53
C TRP A 296 -4.99 4.94 5.19
N PRO A 297 -5.78 5.12 4.11
CA PRO A 297 -5.48 4.52 2.82
C PRO A 297 -4.44 5.34 2.04
N GLU A 298 -3.70 4.68 1.14
CA GLU A 298 -3.12 5.38 -0.02
C GLU A 298 -4.22 5.74 -1.03
N LEU A 299 -4.08 6.85 -1.74
CA LEU A 299 -5.13 7.41 -2.60
C LEU A 299 -4.95 7.18 -4.12
N ASP A 300 -4.02 6.30 -4.52
CA ASP A 300 -3.65 6.04 -5.92
C ASP A 300 -4.85 5.85 -6.85
N LEU A 301 -5.79 5.01 -6.40
CA LEU A 301 -6.93 4.59 -7.21
C LEU A 301 -8.15 5.50 -7.05
N LEU A 302 -8.09 6.56 -6.22
CA LEU A 302 -9.26 7.40 -5.95
C LEU A 302 -9.66 8.20 -7.19
N ASP A 303 -8.69 8.77 -7.90
CA ASP A 303 -8.95 9.51 -9.14
C ASP A 303 -9.61 8.63 -10.20
N ARG A 304 -9.07 7.41 -10.37
CA ARG A 304 -9.63 6.41 -11.29
C ARG A 304 -11.01 5.93 -10.82
N THR A 305 -11.24 5.78 -9.52
CA THR A 305 -12.56 5.47 -8.97
C THR A 305 -13.58 6.52 -9.40
N PHE A 306 -13.24 7.80 -9.32
CA PHE A 306 -14.09 8.90 -9.77
C PHE A 306 -14.26 8.96 -11.29
N ALA A 307 -13.21 8.69 -12.06
CA ALA A 307 -13.31 8.57 -13.52
C ALA A 307 -14.33 7.50 -13.96
N HIS A 308 -14.50 6.44 -13.16
CA HIS A 308 -15.51 5.40 -13.34
C HIS A 308 -16.85 5.70 -12.63
N ARG A 309 -17.10 6.95 -12.23
CA ARG A 309 -18.29 7.41 -11.50
C ARG A 309 -18.54 6.63 -10.18
N GLY A 310 -17.47 6.11 -9.61
CA GLY A 310 -17.50 5.43 -8.32
C GLY A 310 -17.58 6.38 -7.14
N VAL A 311 -17.51 5.81 -5.94
CA VAL A 311 -17.66 6.55 -4.68
C VAL A 311 -16.42 6.43 -3.80
N ALA A 312 -16.11 7.51 -3.08
CA ALA A 312 -15.06 7.50 -2.05
C ALA A 312 -15.52 6.68 -0.85
N GLN A 313 -14.61 5.92 -0.28
CA GLN A 313 -14.81 5.19 0.96
C GLN A 313 -13.73 5.59 1.97
N LEU A 314 -14.08 5.52 3.25
CA LEU A 314 -13.13 5.69 4.34
C LEU A 314 -13.49 4.71 5.46
N GLU A 315 -12.47 4.08 6.03
CA GLU A 315 -12.60 3.29 7.26
C GLU A 315 -11.93 4.10 8.37
N SER A 316 -12.69 4.56 9.35
CA SER A 316 -12.15 5.34 10.48
C SER A 316 -12.00 4.54 11.76
N SER A 317 -12.39 3.27 11.74
CA SER A 317 -12.32 2.32 12.83
C SER A 317 -12.44 0.90 12.27
N ARG A 318 -11.82 -0.06 12.96
CA ARG A 318 -11.80 -1.47 12.58
C ARG A 318 -12.38 -2.33 13.67
N GLY A 319 -13.06 -3.38 13.27
CA GLY A 319 -13.73 -4.30 14.18
C GLY A 319 -15.00 -3.69 14.80
N CYS A 320 -15.60 -4.46 15.70
CA CYS A 320 -16.88 -4.13 16.32
C CYS A 320 -16.89 -4.64 17.76
N THR A 321 -17.63 -3.96 18.63
CA THR A 321 -17.87 -4.33 20.02
C THR A 321 -19.00 -5.35 20.17
N ASN A 322 -19.77 -5.59 19.10
CA ASN A 322 -20.92 -6.50 19.11
C ASN A 322 -20.57 -7.94 18.68
N TYR A 323 -21.42 -8.87 19.12
CA TYR A 323 -21.33 -10.31 18.85
C TYR A 323 -22.63 -10.82 18.20
N CYS A 324 -22.94 -10.32 17.01
CA CYS A 324 -24.13 -10.77 16.26
C CYS A 324 -23.96 -12.24 15.84
N SER A 325 -24.97 -13.08 16.09
CA SER A 325 -24.95 -14.52 15.83
C SER A 325 -24.71 -14.90 14.37
N PHE A 326 -25.02 -14.00 13.43
CA PHE A 326 -24.87 -14.19 11.99
C PHE A 326 -23.59 -13.58 11.42
N CYS A 327 -22.86 -12.74 12.18
CA CYS A 327 -21.68 -12.05 11.68
C CYS A 327 -20.41 -12.87 11.98
N PRO A 328 -19.66 -13.33 10.97
CA PRO A 328 -18.40 -14.05 11.22
C PRO A 328 -17.30 -13.14 11.74
N ARG A 329 -17.04 -13.16 13.05
CA ARG A 329 -16.08 -12.25 13.68
C ARG A 329 -14.62 -12.71 13.65
N GLY A 330 -14.34 -13.99 13.36
CA GLY A 330 -13.00 -14.57 13.53
C GLY A 330 -11.85 -13.87 12.81
N HIS A 331 -12.13 -13.09 11.76
CA HIS A 331 -11.13 -12.34 10.98
C HIS A 331 -11.22 -10.81 11.15
N LYS A 332 -12.18 -10.30 11.95
CA LYS A 332 -12.56 -8.88 11.99
C LYS A 332 -11.98 -8.09 13.19
N GLY A 333 -11.39 -8.76 14.17
CA GLY A 333 -10.73 -8.11 15.31
C GLY A 333 -11.70 -7.42 16.30
N GLN A 334 -11.15 -6.69 17.27
CA GLN A 334 -11.90 -5.93 18.27
C GLN A 334 -12.06 -4.48 17.83
N TRP A 335 -13.05 -3.73 18.30
CA TRP A 335 -13.16 -2.32 17.92
C TRP A 335 -11.88 -1.52 18.27
N ALA A 336 -11.39 -0.75 17.29
CA ALA A 336 -10.25 0.17 17.38
C ALA A 336 -10.48 1.37 16.43
N GLY A 337 -10.54 2.57 16.98
CA GLY A 337 -10.65 3.81 16.20
C GLY A 337 -9.30 4.30 15.66
N ALA A 338 -9.32 4.90 14.47
CA ALA A 338 -8.17 5.57 13.89
C ALA A 338 -7.84 6.87 14.65
N ARG A 339 -6.56 7.26 14.64
CA ARG A 339 -6.13 8.50 15.28
C ARG A 339 -6.68 9.73 14.55
N PRO A 340 -7.45 10.62 15.19
CA PRO A 340 -8.16 11.71 14.51
C PRO A 340 -7.22 12.77 13.91
N ASP A 341 -5.98 12.88 14.41
CA ASP A 341 -5.02 13.93 14.04
C ASP A 341 -4.77 14.04 12.51
N ALA A 342 -4.79 12.91 11.80
CA ALA A 342 -4.51 12.86 10.37
C ALA A 342 -5.75 13.04 9.50
N LEU A 343 -6.96 12.92 10.06
CA LEU A 343 -8.21 12.98 9.30
C LEU A 343 -8.39 14.32 8.55
N PRO A 344 -8.18 15.51 9.16
CA PRO A 344 -8.28 16.77 8.42
C PRO A 344 -7.31 16.87 7.23
N TRP A 345 -6.12 16.30 7.36
CA TRP A 345 -5.16 16.25 6.25
C TRP A 345 -5.64 15.31 5.15
N LEU A 346 -6.09 14.11 5.51
CA LEU A 346 -6.59 13.12 4.55
C LEU A 346 -7.81 13.64 3.79
N LEU A 347 -8.77 14.27 4.47
CA LEU A 347 -9.94 14.88 3.85
C LEU A 347 -9.56 15.99 2.86
N ARG A 348 -8.49 16.76 3.14
CA ARG A 348 -7.96 17.72 2.15
C ARG A 348 -7.36 17.03 0.93
N GLN A 349 -6.66 15.91 1.10
CA GLN A 349 -6.14 15.15 -0.04
C GLN A 349 -7.27 14.55 -0.89
N ILE A 350 -8.27 13.95 -0.25
CA ILE A 350 -9.49 13.46 -0.93
C ILE A 350 -10.21 14.61 -1.64
N GLY A 351 -10.31 15.77 -1.00
CA GLY A 351 -10.89 17.00 -1.58
C GLY A 351 -10.17 17.45 -2.85
N ALA A 352 -8.84 17.43 -2.85
CA ALA A 352 -8.04 17.77 -4.03
C ALA A 352 -8.26 16.80 -5.20
N VAL A 353 -8.55 15.52 -4.91
CA VAL A 353 -8.95 14.56 -5.94
C VAL A 353 -10.35 14.88 -6.46
N PHE A 354 -11.32 15.19 -5.59
CA PHE A 354 -12.67 15.63 -5.99
C PHE A 354 -12.65 16.90 -6.85
N ASP A 355 -11.73 17.84 -6.62
CA ASP A 355 -11.60 19.08 -7.41
C ASP A 355 -11.39 18.80 -8.91
N ARG A 356 -10.82 17.64 -9.27
CA ARG A 356 -10.62 17.22 -10.66
C ARG A 356 -11.86 16.56 -11.28
N HIS A 357 -12.89 16.28 -10.49
CA HIS A 357 -14.14 15.63 -10.89
C HIS A 357 -15.35 16.50 -10.50
N PRO A 358 -15.50 17.71 -11.06
CA PRO A 358 -16.50 18.70 -10.62
C PRO A 358 -17.96 18.27 -10.80
N ASN A 359 -18.22 17.24 -11.60
CA ASN A 359 -19.55 16.69 -11.85
C ASN A 359 -19.96 15.62 -10.82
N LEU A 360 -19.09 15.24 -9.88
CA LEU A 360 -19.38 14.28 -8.84
C LEU A 360 -19.79 14.97 -7.53
N ASN A 361 -20.74 14.36 -6.83
CA ASN A 361 -21.07 14.78 -5.47
C ASN A 361 -19.93 14.43 -4.53
N ARG A 362 -19.54 15.38 -3.67
CA ARG A 362 -18.54 15.15 -2.61
C ARG A 362 -19.13 14.31 -1.49
N THR A 363 -19.18 13.00 -1.70
CA THR A 363 -19.73 12.03 -0.75
C THR A 363 -18.65 11.01 -0.39
N ILE A 364 -18.47 10.78 0.92
CA ILE A 364 -17.58 9.75 1.46
C ILE A 364 -18.44 8.76 2.24
N TYR A 365 -18.33 7.48 1.90
CA TYR A 365 -19.00 6.40 2.63
C TYR A 365 -18.08 5.89 3.73
N LEU A 366 -18.53 5.97 4.98
CA LEU A 366 -17.86 5.34 6.11
C LEU A 366 -18.20 3.85 6.10
N VAL A 367 -17.18 3.00 5.97
CA VAL A 367 -17.35 1.54 5.83
C VAL A 367 -17.03 0.77 7.10
N ASP A 368 -16.79 1.49 8.18
CA ASP A 368 -16.60 0.99 9.53
C ASP A 368 -17.68 -0.04 9.89
N GLU A 369 -17.27 -1.18 10.46
CA GLU A 369 -18.25 -2.11 11.00
C GLU A 369 -19.05 -1.50 12.16
N GLU A 370 -18.41 -0.59 12.89
CA GLU A 370 -19.01 0.20 13.96
C GLU A 370 -18.27 1.53 14.08
N PHE A 371 -18.81 2.60 13.49
CA PHE A 371 -18.17 3.91 13.47
C PHE A 371 -17.98 4.54 14.87
N ILE A 372 -18.94 4.35 15.78
CA ILE A 372 -18.98 5.06 17.07
C ILE A 372 -18.11 4.39 18.14
N GLY A 373 -18.05 3.05 18.15
CA GLY A 373 -17.44 2.28 19.23
C GLY A 373 -18.25 2.27 20.54
N ARG A 374 -17.61 1.81 21.63
CA ARG A 374 -18.15 1.83 23.01
C ARG A 374 -17.04 2.08 24.03
N GLY A 375 -17.39 2.67 25.17
CA GLY A 375 -16.49 2.91 26.30
C GLY A 375 -15.74 4.24 26.20
N ASP A 376 -14.67 4.39 26.98
CA ASP A 376 -13.85 5.62 27.03
C ASP A 376 -13.17 5.94 25.69
N ASP A 377 -13.01 4.93 24.83
CA ASP A 377 -12.47 5.07 23.48
C ASP A 377 -13.55 5.40 22.43
N ALA A 378 -14.84 5.46 22.80
CA ALA A 378 -15.91 5.79 21.87
C ALA A 378 -15.71 7.17 21.24
N ALA A 379 -16.16 7.34 19.99
CA ALA A 379 -15.89 8.49 19.14
C ALA A 379 -16.55 9.80 19.63
N SER A 380 -16.10 10.35 20.76
CA SER A 380 -16.27 11.76 21.11
C SER A 380 -15.40 12.72 20.27
N PRO A 381 -14.22 12.33 19.70
CA PRO A 381 -13.37 13.26 18.97
C PRO A 381 -13.82 13.61 17.54
N ILE A 382 -14.30 12.67 16.72
CA ILE A 382 -14.55 12.93 15.28
C ILE A 382 -15.73 13.90 15.08
N LEU A 383 -16.81 13.75 15.84
CA LEU A 383 -17.97 14.65 15.79
C LEU A 383 -17.65 16.07 16.30
N SER A 384 -16.58 16.23 17.08
CA SER A 384 -16.12 17.53 17.57
C SER A 384 -15.27 18.30 16.55
N THR A 385 -14.78 17.63 15.51
CA THR A 385 -14.05 18.30 14.43
C THR A 385 -15.03 19.12 13.60
N ARG A 386 -15.05 20.45 13.79
CA ARG A 386 -15.74 21.33 12.85
C ARG A 386 -15.14 21.06 11.47
N PRO A 387 -15.96 20.73 10.44
CA PRO A 387 -15.43 20.62 9.11
C PRO A 387 -14.71 21.94 8.78
N PRO A 388 -13.51 21.91 8.17
CA PRO A 388 -12.95 23.13 7.61
C PRO A 388 -14.04 23.74 6.72
N ARG A 389 -14.24 25.06 6.81
CA ARG A 389 -15.09 25.76 5.84
C ARG A 389 -14.48 25.45 4.47
N LEU A 390 -15.14 24.56 3.72
CA LEU A 390 -14.76 24.16 2.37
C LEU A 390 -15.02 25.32 1.40
#